data_AF-A0AAW3YV59-F1
#
_entry.id   AF-A0AAW3YV59-F1
#
_cell.length_a   1.000
_cell.length_b   1.000
_cell.length_c   1.000
_cell.angle_alpha   90.00
_cell.angle_beta   90.00
_cell.angle_gamma   90.00
#
_symmetry.space_group_name_H-M   'P 1'
#
loop_
_entity.id
_entity.type
_entity.pdbx_description
1 polymer ?
#
loop_
_entity_poly.entity_id
_entity_poly.type
_entity_poly.pdbx_seq_one_letter_code
_entity_poly.pdbx_strand_id
1 'polypeptide(L)'
;MLNQTQKEIKNIFITGATGVMGGRVLFESLMTTDADIYCLIRAENARQAQGRLEDFLFTYDKEQQCRNITHRIVPVLGDITEKNFGLTQELYSELSGKINRVIHCAAWTNLVASYGRLAPVNVRGTHHVIDFCLRGDIPMLYTSSFSMVGEHLYKDFVMHETDLDIGQRFEDMEYERTKFESEQAVHAAGKKGLRWVIVRPGNIWGNSTDGSYPLKITKVKGIYYEMIRALVETGLTFSSEEDFDITPVDFVAKASLHAILNIEKFHGKTLHLLNPKPITFNEIVTSLREFGYRIETIDNDIYMESLALNCLYLNGQSYRSVFTDLLALVHNGMELTEKAKYATETTAELLRESGLQCPPSDKKLLFCYFNYLIECGFIPPPQQQGEKAEIKLLSAMGGFLEQLFDADL
;
A
#
# COMPACT_ATOMS: atom_id res chain seq x y z
N MET A 1 -22.23 13.01 -33.25
CA MET A 1 -21.30 12.43 -34.24
C MET A 1 -20.84 11.10 -33.67
N LEU A 2 -21.28 9.99 -34.26
CA LEU A 2 -20.91 8.63 -33.88
C LEU A 2 -19.52 8.28 -34.46
N ASN A 3 -18.87 7.33 -33.79
CA ASN A 3 -17.72 6.52 -34.23
C ASN A 3 -16.32 7.12 -34.12
N GLN A 4 -15.79 7.13 -32.90
CA GLN A 4 -14.53 6.42 -32.69
C GLN A 4 -14.89 5.05 -32.11
N THR A 5 -14.76 3.99 -32.91
CA THR A 5 -14.81 2.61 -32.42
C THR A 5 -13.79 2.47 -31.28
N GLN A 6 -14.27 2.46 -30.03
CA GLN A 6 -13.44 2.14 -28.88
C GLN A 6 -12.94 0.72 -29.12
N LYS A 7 -11.65 0.60 -29.46
CA LYS A 7 -11.02 -0.67 -29.80
C LYS A 7 -11.30 -1.61 -28.63
N GLU A 8 -11.99 -2.72 -28.90
CA GLU A 8 -12.39 -3.71 -27.90
C GLU A 8 -11.15 -4.13 -27.09
N ILE A 9 -11.19 -3.95 -25.78
CA ILE A 9 -10.06 -4.26 -24.88
C ILE A 9 -10.13 -5.75 -24.58
N LYS A 10 -9.30 -6.54 -25.27
CA LYS A 10 -9.29 -8.01 -25.18
C LYS A 10 -8.20 -8.55 -24.26
N ASN A 11 -7.09 -7.82 -24.10
CA ASN A 11 -5.95 -8.28 -23.34
C ASN A 11 -5.41 -7.17 -22.43
N ILE A 12 -5.38 -7.44 -21.13
CA ILE A 12 -4.83 -6.53 -20.11
C ILE A 12 -3.59 -7.21 -19.50
N PHE A 13 -2.48 -6.49 -19.41
CA PHE A 13 -1.26 -6.98 -18.78
C PHE A 13 -1.06 -6.32 -17.41
N ILE A 14 -0.95 -7.14 -16.36
CA ILE A 14 -0.76 -6.68 -14.99
C ILE A 14 0.62 -7.12 -14.50
N THR A 15 1.36 -6.18 -13.94
CA THR A 15 2.52 -6.51 -13.10
C THR A 15 2.14 -6.34 -11.63
N GLY A 16 2.68 -7.20 -10.77
CA GLY A 16 2.39 -7.13 -9.33
C GLY A 16 1.02 -7.71 -8.95
N ALA A 17 0.45 -8.59 -9.78
CA ALA A 17 -0.82 -9.28 -9.51
C ALA A 17 -0.80 -10.14 -8.22
N THR A 18 0.40 -10.45 -7.69
CA THR A 18 0.59 -11.11 -6.38
C THR A 18 0.95 -10.11 -5.27
N GLY A 19 0.34 -8.92 -5.33
CA GLY A 19 0.40 -7.88 -4.31
C GLY A 19 -1.00 -7.37 -3.98
N VAL A 20 -1.12 -6.55 -2.94
CA VAL A 20 -2.42 -6.04 -2.44
C VAL A 20 -3.24 -5.39 -3.55
N MET A 21 -2.71 -4.32 -4.15
CA MET A 21 -3.37 -3.57 -5.22
C MET A 21 -3.51 -4.41 -6.50
N GLY A 22 -2.44 -5.05 -6.97
CA GLY A 22 -2.47 -5.82 -8.22
C GLY A 22 -3.42 -7.02 -8.18
N GLY A 23 -3.54 -7.70 -7.05
CA GLY A 23 -4.52 -8.79 -6.87
C GLY A 23 -5.96 -8.28 -6.87
N ARG A 24 -6.22 -7.10 -6.29
CA ARG A 24 -7.56 -6.49 -6.33
C ARG A 24 -7.92 -6.01 -7.74
N VAL A 25 -6.97 -5.45 -8.49
CA VAL A 25 -7.15 -5.08 -9.90
C VAL A 25 -7.39 -6.30 -10.77
N LEU A 26 -6.68 -7.41 -10.53
CA LEU A 26 -6.95 -8.69 -11.21
C LEU A 26 -8.41 -9.12 -10.98
N PHE A 27 -8.86 -9.11 -9.73
CA PHE A 27 -10.25 -9.43 -9.38
C PHE A 27 -11.25 -8.49 -10.08
N GLU A 28 -11.06 -7.16 -10.02
CA GLU A 28 -11.95 -6.21 -10.73
C GLU A 28 -11.94 -6.42 -12.24
N SER A 29 -10.78 -6.69 -12.84
CA SER A 29 -10.66 -6.89 -14.28
C SER A 29 -11.42 -8.13 -14.75
N LEU A 30 -11.39 -9.21 -13.95
CA LEU A 30 -12.19 -10.41 -14.19
C LEU A 30 -13.68 -10.13 -14.03
N MET A 31 -14.10 -9.39 -13.00
CA MET A 31 -15.51 -9.16 -12.71
C MET A 31 -16.20 -8.18 -13.67
N THR A 32 -15.46 -7.26 -14.28
CA THR A 32 -16.03 -6.12 -15.01
C THR A 32 -15.69 -6.09 -16.51
N THR A 33 -14.85 -7.02 -16.98
CA THR A 33 -14.46 -7.11 -18.39
C THR A 33 -14.45 -8.55 -18.86
N ASP A 34 -14.52 -8.74 -20.19
CA ASP A 34 -14.32 -10.04 -20.85
C ASP A 34 -12.87 -10.27 -21.30
N ALA A 35 -11.93 -9.42 -20.87
CA ALA A 35 -10.53 -9.49 -21.30
C ALA A 35 -9.78 -10.69 -20.69
N ASP A 36 -8.80 -11.20 -21.44
CA ASP A 36 -7.75 -12.06 -20.91
C ASP A 36 -6.75 -11.22 -20.11
N ILE A 37 -6.38 -11.70 -18.93
CA ILE A 37 -5.54 -10.99 -17.97
C ILE A 37 -4.16 -11.66 -17.88
N TYR A 38 -3.17 -11.03 -18.48
CA TYR A 38 -1.79 -11.50 -18.53
C TYR A 38 -1.05 -11.00 -17.30
N CYS A 39 -0.60 -11.92 -16.46
CA CYS A 39 0.02 -11.57 -15.18
C CYS A 39 1.51 -11.88 -15.20
N LEU A 40 2.37 -10.86 -15.20
CA LEU A 40 3.82 -11.06 -15.04
C LEU A 40 4.10 -11.57 -13.63
N ILE A 41 4.71 -12.76 -13.55
CA ILE A 41 4.93 -13.44 -12.28
C ILE A 41 6.23 -14.23 -12.29
N ARG A 42 6.99 -14.10 -11.21
CA ARG A 42 8.15 -14.94 -10.92
C ARG A 42 7.67 -16.25 -10.32
N ALA A 43 7.87 -17.36 -11.00
CA ALA A 43 7.58 -18.69 -10.50
C ALA A 43 8.43 -19.73 -11.24
N GLU A 44 8.62 -20.90 -10.64
CA GLU A 44 9.38 -22.01 -11.23
C GLU A 44 8.66 -22.65 -12.42
N ASN A 45 7.32 -22.64 -12.39
CA ASN A 45 6.48 -23.23 -13.43
C ASN A 45 5.05 -22.63 -13.42
N ALA A 46 4.29 -22.94 -14.47
CA ALA A 46 2.94 -22.41 -14.66
C ALA A 46 1.97 -22.79 -13.52
N ARG A 47 2.12 -23.98 -12.93
CA ARG A 47 1.26 -24.42 -11.82
C ARG A 47 1.48 -23.57 -10.56
N GLN A 48 2.75 -23.33 -10.21
CA GLN A 48 3.09 -22.47 -9.09
C GLN A 48 2.64 -21.02 -9.34
N ALA A 49 2.80 -20.52 -10.58
CA ALA A 49 2.31 -19.20 -10.95
C ALA A 49 0.78 -19.08 -10.79
N GLN A 50 0.03 -20.04 -11.31
CA GLN A 50 -1.43 -20.07 -11.21
C GLN A 50 -1.88 -20.08 -9.74
N GLY A 51 -1.33 -20.99 -8.93
CA GLY A 51 -1.71 -21.08 -7.51
C GLY A 51 -1.46 -19.77 -6.75
N ARG A 52 -0.33 -19.10 -7.01
CA ARG A 52 -0.03 -17.80 -6.39
C ARG A 52 -0.98 -16.69 -6.84
N LEU A 53 -1.41 -16.68 -8.09
CA LEU A 53 -2.39 -15.70 -8.59
C LEU A 53 -3.77 -15.96 -7.98
N GLU A 54 -4.16 -17.23 -7.88
CA GLU A 54 -5.40 -17.69 -7.26
C GLU A 54 -5.44 -17.36 -5.76
N ASP A 55 -4.35 -17.54 -5.01
CA ASP A 55 -4.27 -17.17 -3.59
C ASP A 55 -4.62 -15.69 -3.35
N PHE A 56 -4.10 -14.79 -4.20
CA PHE A 56 -4.39 -13.36 -4.12
C PHE A 56 -5.80 -13.03 -4.64
N LEU A 57 -6.25 -13.67 -5.71
CA LEU A 57 -7.60 -13.49 -6.26
C LEU A 57 -8.68 -13.88 -5.23
N PHE A 58 -8.56 -15.08 -4.66
CA PHE A 58 -9.55 -15.63 -3.73
C PHE A 58 -9.50 -15.00 -2.33
N THR A 59 -8.51 -14.15 -2.06
CA THR A 59 -8.58 -13.24 -0.91
C THR A 59 -9.73 -12.24 -1.07
N TYR A 60 -9.99 -11.77 -2.29
CA TYR A 60 -11.01 -10.75 -2.57
C TYR A 60 -12.31 -11.33 -3.13
N ASP A 61 -12.27 -12.54 -3.70
CA ASP A 61 -13.42 -13.25 -4.23
C ASP A 61 -14.05 -14.19 -3.17
N LYS A 62 -14.57 -13.61 -2.08
CA LYS A 62 -15.20 -14.39 -0.97
C LYS A 62 -16.36 -15.28 -1.46
N GLU A 63 -17.10 -14.81 -2.45
CA GLU A 63 -18.24 -15.53 -3.05
C GLU A 63 -17.84 -16.50 -4.16
N GLN A 64 -16.54 -16.59 -4.50
CA GLN A 64 -15.99 -17.50 -5.50
C GLN A 64 -16.59 -17.30 -6.91
N GLN A 65 -17.00 -16.08 -7.23
CA GLN A 65 -17.60 -15.68 -8.50
C GLN A 65 -16.61 -15.88 -9.66
N CYS A 66 -15.30 -15.77 -9.41
CA CYS A 66 -14.29 -15.91 -10.44
C CYS A 66 -13.95 -17.36 -10.80
N ARG A 67 -14.42 -18.37 -10.06
CA ARG A 67 -14.01 -19.78 -10.26
C ARG A 67 -14.17 -20.29 -11.69
N ASN A 68 -15.23 -19.88 -12.38
CA ASN A 68 -15.51 -20.33 -13.75
C ASN A 68 -14.79 -19.51 -14.82
N ILE A 69 -14.16 -18.39 -14.44
CA ILE A 69 -13.48 -17.45 -15.34
C ILE A 69 -11.97 -17.34 -15.09
N THR A 70 -11.40 -18.18 -14.21
CA THR A 70 -9.95 -18.23 -13.98
C THR A 70 -9.15 -18.64 -15.22
N HIS A 71 -9.79 -19.28 -16.21
CA HIS A 71 -9.19 -19.60 -17.50
C HIS A 71 -8.74 -18.36 -18.30
N ARG A 72 -9.28 -17.17 -17.98
CA ARG A 72 -8.82 -15.88 -18.56
C ARG A 72 -7.55 -15.35 -17.92
N ILE A 73 -7.08 -15.94 -16.83
CA ILE A 73 -5.81 -15.58 -16.21
C ILE A 73 -4.71 -16.30 -16.97
N VAL A 74 -3.81 -15.53 -17.59
CA VAL A 74 -2.68 -16.05 -18.35
C VAL A 74 -1.38 -15.72 -17.62
N PRO A 75 -0.79 -16.67 -16.88
CA PRO A 75 0.47 -16.41 -16.19
C PRO A 75 1.61 -16.23 -17.19
N VAL A 76 2.35 -15.13 -17.07
CA VAL A 76 3.57 -14.85 -17.86
C VAL A 76 4.76 -15.02 -16.94
N LEU A 77 5.47 -16.15 -17.06
CA LEU A 77 6.66 -16.44 -16.26
C LEU A 77 7.80 -15.49 -16.65
N GLY A 78 8.13 -14.56 -15.77
CA GLY A 78 9.17 -13.58 -16.00
C GLY A 78 9.47 -12.75 -14.76
N ASP A 79 10.52 -11.94 -14.84
CA ASP A 79 10.96 -11.04 -13.77
C ASP A 79 11.08 -9.63 -14.31
N ILE A 80 10.40 -8.69 -13.65
CA ILE A 80 10.42 -7.28 -14.02
C ILE A 80 11.82 -6.66 -13.92
N THR A 81 12.73 -7.23 -13.10
CA THR A 81 14.10 -6.74 -12.96
C THR A 81 14.99 -7.07 -14.15
N GLU A 82 14.57 -8.01 -15.00
CA GLU A 82 15.32 -8.51 -16.15
C GLU A 82 14.91 -7.77 -17.43
N LYS A 83 15.88 -7.59 -18.34
CA LYS A 83 15.61 -7.02 -19.67
C LYS A 83 14.52 -7.84 -20.36
N ASN A 84 13.58 -7.18 -21.02
CA ASN A 84 12.41 -7.82 -21.65
C ASN A 84 11.63 -8.75 -20.70
N PHE A 85 11.64 -8.44 -19.40
CA PHE A 85 11.08 -9.26 -18.33
C PHE A 85 11.69 -10.68 -18.19
N GLY A 86 12.87 -10.91 -18.77
CA GLY A 86 13.48 -12.24 -18.85
C GLY A 86 12.81 -13.17 -19.87
N LEU A 87 11.93 -12.65 -20.71
CA LEU A 87 11.23 -13.42 -21.75
C LEU A 87 12.12 -13.59 -23.00
N THR A 88 11.78 -14.59 -23.81
CA THR A 88 12.38 -14.70 -25.16
C THR A 88 11.95 -13.51 -26.02
N GLN A 89 12.75 -13.18 -27.03
CA GLN A 89 12.46 -12.06 -27.92
C GLN A 89 11.15 -12.26 -28.68
N GLU A 90 10.84 -13.50 -29.03
CA GLU A 90 9.61 -13.90 -29.72
C GLU A 90 8.39 -13.64 -28.84
N LEU A 91 8.38 -14.15 -27.60
CA LEU A 91 7.27 -13.98 -26.68
C LEU A 91 7.08 -12.51 -26.28
N TYR A 92 8.17 -11.78 -26.03
CA TYR A 92 8.10 -10.35 -25.73
C TYR A 92 7.51 -9.55 -26.91
N SER A 93 7.88 -9.90 -28.14
CA SER A 93 7.34 -9.26 -29.35
C SER A 93 5.87 -9.62 -29.59
N GLU A 94 5.49 -10.88 -29.37
CA GLU A 94 4.10 -11.33 -29.44
C GLU A 94 3.22 -10.57 -28.43
N LEU A 95 3.63 -10.54 -27.16
CA LEU A 95 2.88 -9.85 -26.10
C LEU A 95 2.76 -8.35 -26.40
N SER A 96 3.85 -7.68 -26.79
CA SER A 96 3.79 -6.24 -27.11
C SER A 96 2.89 -5.92 -28.31
N GLY A 97 2.68 -6.86 -29.24
CA GLY A 97 1.72 -6.70 -30.34
C GLY A 97 0.26 -7.03 -29.99
N LYS A 98 0.02 -7.75 -28.88
CA LYS A 98 -1.30 -8.29 -28.51
C LYS A 98 -1.97 -7.52 -27.36
N ILE A 99 -1.20 -7.06 -26.38
CA ILE A 99 -1.71 -6.39 -25.18
C ILE A 99 -2.35 -5.05 -25.54
N ASN A 100 -3.51 -4.75 -24.94
CA ASN A 100 -4.24 -3.50 -25.19
C ASN A 100 -4.05 -2.46 -24.08
N ARG A 101 -3.87 -2.90 -22.83
CA ARG A 101 -3.63 -2.03 -21.67
C ARG A 101 -2.63 -2.68 -20.73
N VAL A 102 -1.78 -1.86 -20.12
CA VAL A 102 -0.88 -2.30 -19.05
C VAL A 102 -1.28 -1.61 -17.75
N ILE A 103 -1.32 -2.37 -16.66
CA ILE A 103 -1.48 -1.87 -15.30
C ILE A 103 -0.23 -2.26 -14.50
N HIS A 104 0.62 -1.26 -14.22
CA HIS A 104 1.88 -1.47 -13.52
C HIS A 104 1.73 -1.22 -12.02
N CYS A 105 1.48 -2.29 -11.27
CA CYS A 105 1.40 -2.26 -9.80
C CYS A 105 2.64 -2.86 -9.11
N ALA A 106 3.57 -3.47 -9.86
CA ALA A 106 4.74 -4.10 -9.26
C ALA A 106 5.66 -3.07 -8.60
N ALA A 107 5.88 -3.24 -7.30
CA ALA A 107 6.90 -2.55 -6.53
C ALA A 107 7.33 -3.47 -5.37
N TRP A 108 8.55 -3.30 -4.91
CA TRP A 108 8.97 -3.78 -3.60
C TRP A 108 8.77 -2.64 -2.60
N THR A 109 7.72 -2.77 -1.79
CA THR A 109 7.41 -1.82 -0.71
C THR A 109 8.13 -2.26 0.55
N ASN A 110 9.26 -1.61 0.86
CA ASN A 110 10.00 -1.85 2.10
C ASN A 110 10.69 -0.55 2.53
N LEU A 111 10.21 0.04 3.63
CA LEU A 111 10.63 1.34 4.13
C LEU A 111 12.04 1.34 4.76
N VAL A 112 12.59 0.18 5.09
CA VAL A 112 13.93 0.05 5.71
C VAL A 112 14.97 -0.55 4.76
N ALA A 113 14.59 -0.86 3.52
CA ALA A 113 15.51 -1.39 2.54
C ALA A 113 16.30 -0.26 1.86
N SER A 114 17.59 -0.50 1.61
CA SER A 114 18.41 0.46 0.87
C SER A 114 17.95 0.61 -0.59
N TYR A 115 18.20 1.79 -1.16
CA TYR A 115 17.90 2.10 -2.55
C TYR A 115 18.39 1.04 -3.53
N GLY A 116 19.62 0.54 -3.35
CA GLY A 116 20.22 -0.48 -4.22
C GLY A 116 19.44 -1.80 -4.27
N ARG A 117 18.63 -2.10 -3.25
CA ARG A 117 17.73 -3.27 -3.24
C ARG A 117 16.36 -2.96 -3.86
N LEU A 118 15.87 -1.74 -3.69
CA LEU A 118 14.56 -1.31 -4.18
C LEU A 118 14.57 -0.95 -5.68
N ALA A 119 15.58 -0.20 -6.12
CA ALA A 119 15.67 0.36 -7.46
C ALA A 119 15.64 -0.67 -8.61
N PRO A 120 16.20 -1.89 -8.49
CA PRO A 120 16.05 -2.92 -9.52
C PRO A 120 14.59 -3.27 -9.82
N VAL A 121 13.73 -3.33 -8.80
CA VAL A 121 12.31 -3.65 -8.96
C VAL A 121 11.52 -2.39 -9.30
N ASN A 122 11.72 -1.31 -8.52
CA ASN A 122 10.86 -0.14 -8.58
C ASN A 122 11.22 0.75 -9.77
N VAL A 123 12.50 1.09 -9.96
CA VAL A 123 12.95 2.05 -10.99
C VAL A 123 13.23 1.33 -12.30
N ARG A 124 14.15 0.37 -12.31
CA ARG A 124 14.53 -0.38 -13.51
C ARG A 124 13.33 -1.19 -14.04
N GLY A 125 12.55 -1.79 -13.15
CA GLY A 125 11.33 -2.49 -13.55
C GLY A 125 10.31 -1.58 -14.24
N THR A 126 10.11 -0.35 -13.73
CA THR A 126 9.28 0.65 -14.41
C THR A 126 9.82 1.00 -15.80
N HIS A 127 11.14 1.16 -15.98
CA HIS A 127 11.74 1.36 -17.30
C HIS A 127 11.46 0.20 -18.27
N HIS A 128 11.57 -1.04 -17.83
CA HIS A 128 11.25 -2.21 -18.67
C HIS A 128 9.77 -2.24 -19.10
N VAL A 129 8.86 -1.82 -18.22
CA VAL A 129 7.43 -1.71 -18.55
C VAL A 129 7.17 -0.56 -19.53
N ILE A 130 7.83 0.58 -19.35
CA ILE A 130 7.79 1.71 -20.29
C ILE A 130 8.25 1.26 -21.68
N ASP A 131 9.37 0.56 -21.77
CA ASP A 131 9.91 0.06 -23.04
C ASP A 131 8.94 -0.91 -23.74
N PHE A 132 8.31 -1.80 -22.96
CA PHE A 132 7.28 -2.71 -23.46
C PHE A 132 6.06 -1.96 -24.03
N CYS A 133 5.61 -0.93 -23.31
CA CYS A 133 4.46 -0.12 -23.72
C CYS A 133 4.76 0.73 -24.95
N LEU A 134 5.92 1.38 -25.01
CA LEU A 134 6.34 2.18 -26.18
C LEU A 134 6.50 1.31 -27.43
N ARG A 135 7.01 0.09 -27.29
CA ARG A 135 7.15 -0.86 -28.41
C ARG A 135 5.81 -1.22 -29.05
N GLY A 136 4.78 -1.43 -28.22
CA GLY A 136 3.47 -1.87 -28.67
C GLY A 136 2.43 -0.76 -28.86
N ASP A 137 2.80 0.51 -28.64
CA ASP A 137 1.86 1.63 -28.51
C ASP A 137 0.71 1.33 -27.51
N ILE A 138 1.09 0.80 -26.35
CA ILE A 138 0.17 0.31 -25.33
C ILE A 138 -0.03 1.39 -24.27
N PRO A 139 -1.27 1.83 -23.99
CA PRO A 139 -1.53 2.66 -22.85
C PRO A 139 -1.21 1.97 -21.52
N MET A 140 -0.59 2.74 -20.62
CA MET A 140 -0.12 2.27 -19.33
C MET A 140 -0.78 3.05 -18.18
N LEU A 141 -1.23 2.33 -17.15
CA LEU A 141 -1.43 2.88 -15.82
C LEU A 141 -0.21 2.59 -14.97
N TYR A 142 0.33 3.61 -14.31
CA TYR A 142 1.36 3.46 -13.31
C TYR A 142 0.81 3.72 -11.91
N THR A 143 0.98 2.75 -11.02
CA THR A 143 0.65 2.91 -9.59
C THR A 143 1.85 3.49 -8.87
N SER A 144 1.84 4.80 -8.64
CA SER A 144 2.81 5.53 -7.82
C SER A 144 2.42 5.44 -6.32
N SER A 145 2.74 6.46 -5.52
CA SER A 145 2.41 6.58 -4.10
C SER A 145 2.23 8.05 -3.74
N PHE A 146 1.34 8.36 -2.80
CA PHE A 146 1.26 9.70 -2.18
C PHE A 146 2.59 10.10 -1.53
N SER A 147 3.34 9.12 -1.03
CA SER A 147 4.61 9.33 -0.31
C SER A 147 5.78 9.79 -1.18
N MET A 148 5.61 9.86 -2.51
CA MET A 148 6.68 10.30 -3.43
C MET A 148 7.16 11.74 -3.20
N VAL A 149 6.45 12.50 -2.36
CA VAL A 149 6.80 13.87 -1.94
C VAL A 149 7.98 13.92 -0.95
N GLY A 150 8.50 12.77 -0.50
CA GLY A 150 9.71 12.70 0.34
C GLY A 150 9.57 13.48 1.64
N GLU A 151 10.59 14.27 1.99
CA GLU A 151 10.62 15.06 3.24
C GLU A 151 9.43 16.03 3.40
N HIS A 152 8.72 16.37 2.32
CA HIS A 152 7.53 17.20 2.40
C HIS A 152 6.36 16.50 3.10
N LEU A 153 6.39 15.17 3.26
CA LEU A 153 5.42 14.43 4.08
C LEU A 153 5.28 15.05 5.47
N TYR A 154 6.37 15.55 6.04
CA TYR A 154 6.44 16.08 7.40
C TYR A 154 6.36 17.61 7.46
N LYS A 155 5.98 18.27 6.36
CA LYS A 155 5.84 19.73 6.26
C LYS A 155 4.38 20.09 6.00
N ASP A 156 3.97 21.27 6.49
CA ASP A 156 2.68 21.85 6.10
C ASP A 156 2.74 22.25 4.63
N PHE A 157 2.13 21.43 3.79
CA PHE A 157 2.21 21.49 2.34
C PHE A 157 1.00 20.79 1.73
N VAL A 158 0.46 21.34 0.63
CA VAL A 158 -0.60 20.70 -0.15
C VAL A 158 -0.02 20.25 -1.48
N MET A 159 0.04 18.93 -1.69
CA MET A 159 0.43 18.34 -2.97
C MET A 159 -0.76 18.37 -3.93
N HIS A 160 -0.64 19.03 -5.07
CA HIS A 160 -1.64 18.98 -6.14
C HIS A 160 -1.35 17.84 -7.12
N GLU A 161 -2.38 17.36 -7.83
CA GLU A 161 -2.22 16.26 -8.79
C GLU A 161 -1.30 16.62 -9.97
N THR A 162 -1.09 17.92 -10.23
CA THR A 162 -0.18 18.42 -11.27
C THR A 162 1.27 18.53 -10.83
N ASP A 163 1.54 18.48 -9.53
CA ASP A 163 2.88 18.60 -8.98
C ASP A 163 3.64 17.29 -9.20
N LEU A 164 4.92 17.39 -9.56
CA LEU A 164 5.82 16.23 -9.68
C LEU A 164 7.10 16.49 -8.90
N ASP A 165 7.87 17.50 -9.33
CA ASP A 165 9.11 17.91 -8.70
C ASP A 165 8.92 19.28 -8.07
N ILE A 166 8.85 19.28 -6.74
CA ILE A 166 8.68 20.44 -5.87
C ILE A 166 9.96 20.72 -5.07
N GLY A 167 11.09 20.13 -5.46
CA GLY A 167 12.36 20.22 -4.73
C GLY A 167 12.47 19.27 -3.54
N GLN A 168 11.66 18.21 -3.51
CA GLN A 168 11.69 17.22 -2.45
C GLN A 168 13.03 16.48 -2.34
N ARG A 169 13.37 16.11 -1.11
CA ARG A 169 14.54 15.29 -0.77
C ARG A 169 14.09 14.00 -0.10
N PHE A 170 15.00 13.04 -0.03
CA PHE A 170 14.71 11.68 0.39
C PHE A 170 15.78 11.10 1.33
N GLU A 171 16.31 11.94 2.22
CA GLU A 171 17.26 11.48 3.25
C GLU A 171 16.55 10.42 4.11
N ASP A 172 17.09 9.19 4.10
CA ASP A 172 16.51 7.99 4.72
C ASP A 172 15.09 7.59 4.24
N MET A 173 14.67 8.03 3.04
CA MET A 173 13.35 7.73 2.44
C MET A 173 13.50 7.02 1.08
N GLU A 174 14.20 5.89 1.06
CA GLU A 174 14.62 5.24 -0.18
C GLU A 174 13.47 4.62 -0.98
N TYR A 175 12.39 4.22 -0.32
CA TYR A 175 11.19 3.75 -1.01
C TYR A 175 10.51 4.91 -1.76
N GLU A 176 10.27 6.01 -1.08
CA GLU A 176 9.69 7.25 -1.60
C GLU A 176 10.49 7.76 -2.79
N ARG A 177 11.83 7.77 -2.65
CA ARG A 177 12.75 8.12 -3.73
C ARG A 177 12.53 7.26 -4.97
N THR A 178 12.43 5.95 -4.81
CA THR A 178 12.22 5.05 -5.95
C THR A 178 10.87 5.28 -6.62
N LYS A 179 9.82 5.64 -5.86
CA LYS A 179 8.50 5.97 -6.41
C LYS A 179 8.54 7.27 -7.21
N PHE A 180 9.22 8.29 -6.68
CA PHE A 180 9.42 9.56 -7.36
C PHE A 180 10.19 9.40 -8.68
N GLU A 181 11.34 8.72 -8.65
CA GLU A 181 12.16 8.51 -9.85
C GLU A 181 11.44 7.69 -10.93
N SER A 182 10.69 6.65 -10.54
CA SER A 182 9.86 5.90 -11.46
C SER A 182 8.75 6.76 -12.07
N GLU A 183 8.13 7.65 -11.29
CA GLU A 183 7.12 8.57 -11.78
C GLU A 183 7.71 9.57 -12.79
N GLN A 184 8.89 10.14 -12.49
CA GLN A 184 9.63 10.98 -13.44
C GLN A 184 9.91 10.24 -14.76
N ALA A 185 10.25 8.95 -14.70
CA ALA A 185 10.47 8.14 -15.89
C ALA A 185 9.20 7.99 -16.75
N VAL A 186 8.02 7.80 -16.13
CA VAL A 186 6.73 7.75 -16.84
C VAL A 186 6.41 9.09 -17.50
N HIS A 187 6.56 10.21 -16.78
CA HIS A 187 6.37 11.55 -17.34
C HIS A 187 7.32 11.80 -18.53
N ALA A 188 8.60 11.41 -18.42
CA ALA A 188 9.57 11.54 -19.49
C ALA A 188 9.21 10.65 -20.71
N ALA A 189 8.68 9.44 -20.48
CA ALA A 189 8.20 8.57 -21.54
C ALA A 189 6.94 9.13 -22.23
N GLY A 190 6.09 9.87 -21.51
CA GLY A 190 4.98 10.61 -22.11
C GLY A 190 5.43 11.57 -23.22
N LYS A 191 6.56 12.26 -23.02
CA LYS A 191 7.17 13.13 -24.05
C LYS A 191 7.66 12.37 -25.29
N LYS A 192 7.82 11.04 -25.19
CA LYS A 192 8.19 10.13 -26.27
C LYS A 192 6.99 9.43 -26.92
N GLY A 193 5.77 9.81 -26.54
CA GLY A 193 4.53 9.26 -27.09
C GLY A 193 3.86 8.20 -26.23
N LEU A 194 4.38 7.86 -25.04
CA LEU A 194 3.69 6.94 -24.15
C LEU A 194 2.34 7.52 -23.72
N ARG A 195 1.27 6.78 -23.95
CA ARG A 195 -0.04 7.09 -23.38
C ARG A 195 -0.12 6.58 -21.96
N TRP A 196 -0.10 7.47 -20.99
CA TRP A 196 -0.09 7.08 -19.58
C TRP A 196 -1.23 7.72 -18.77
N VAL A 197 -1.55 7.07 -17.64
CA VAL A 197 -2.24 7.65 -16.47
C VAL A 197 -1.48 7.22 -15.22
N ILE A 198 -1.32 8.13 -14.26
CA ILE A 198 -0.66 7.84 -12.97
C ILE A 198 -1.72 7.88 -11.89
N VAL A 199 -1.66 6.94 -10.96
CA VAL A 199 -2.42 7.03 -9.70
C VAL A 199 -1.43 7.08 -8.54
N ARG A 200 -1.71 7.93 -7.55
CA ARG A 200 -1.00 8.02 -6.27
C ARG A 200 -1.99 7.59 -5.19
N PRO A 201 -2.06 6.28 -4.87
CA PRO A 201 -2.89 5.83 -3.77
C PRO A 201 -2.37 6.39 -2.45
N GLY A 202 -3.28 6.61 -1.50
CA GLY A 202 -2.94 6.75 -0.09
C GLY A 202 -2.49 5.43 0.53
N ASN A 203 -2.67 5.29 1.84
CA ASN A 203 -2.48 4.03 2.54
C ASN A 203 -3.60 3.07 2.16
N ILE A 204 -3.25 1.98 1.47
CA ILE A 204 -4.21 1.01 0.98
C ILE A 204 -4.63 0.05 2.10
N TRP A 205 -5.92 0.08 2.43
CA TRP A 205 -6.58 -0.84 3.38
C TRP A 205 -7.44 -1.88 2.67
N GLY A 206 -8.02 -2.79 3.44
CA GLY A 206 -8.90 -3.86 2.95
C GLY A 206 -10.11 -3.35 2.17
N ASN A 207 -10.77 -4.28 1.50
CA ASN A 207 -11.99 -4.04 0.74
C ASN A 207 -13.08 -3.43 1.66
N SER A 208 -13.74 -2.36 1.22
CA SER A 208 -14.57 -1.53 2.10
C SER A 208 -15.84 -2.19 2.63
N THR A 209 -16.24 -3.34 2.05
CA THR A 209 -17.50 -4.01 2.39
C THR A 209 -17.34 -5.19 3.34
N ASP A 210 -16.19 -5.86 3.32
CA ASP A 210 -15.94 -7.10 4.08
C ASP A 210 -14.56 -7.15 4.76
N GLY A 211 -13.77 -6.09 4.61
CA GLY A 211 -12.43 -5.91 5.16
C GLY A 211 -11.33 -6.72 4.49
N SER A 212 -11.64 -7.48 3.44
CA SER A 212 -10.72 -8.44 2.82
C SER A 212 -9.39 -7.81 2.43
N TYR A 213 -8.29 -8.40 2.93
CA TYR A 213 -6.91 -7.97 2.69
C TYR A 213 -5.98 -9.19 2.82
N PRO A 214 -4.95 -9.36 1.99
CA PRO A 214 -4.13 -10.58 1.92
C PRO A 214 -3.15 -10.75 3.10
N LEU A 215 -3.60 -10.53 4.34
CA LEU A 215 -2.78 -10.54 5.56
C LEU A 215 -2.03 -11.84 5.78
N LYS A 216 -2.52 -13.00 5.32
CA LYS A 216 -1.82 -14.28 5.51
C LYS A 216 -0.69 -14.49 4.50
N ILE A 217 -0.81 -13.95 3.30
CA ILE A 217 0.08 -14.25 2.16
C ILE A 217 1.03 -13.09 1.80
N THR A 218 0.66 -11.84 2.10
CA THR A 218 1.55 -10.70 1.88
C THR A 218 2.74 -10.73 2.86
N LYS A 219 3.93 -10.37 2.39
CA LYS A 219 5.13 -10.26 3.25
C LYS A 219 5.09 -9.02 4.13
N VAL A 220 4.56 -7.92 3.59
CA VAL A 220 4.40 -6.64 4.30
C VAL A 220 2.92 -6.48 4.59
N LYS A 221 2.54 -6.63 5.86
CA LYS A 221 1.14 -6.57 6.30
C LYS A 221 0.58 -5.16 6.16
N GLY A 222 1.43 -4.15 6.37
CA GLY A 222 1.08 -2.74 6.42
C GLY A 222 1.25 -2.22 7.84
N ILE A 223 1.96 -1.10 8.00
CA ILE A 223 2.36 -0.59 9.31
C ILE A 223 1.15 -0.25 10.20
N TYR A 224 0.05 0.21 9.61
CA TYR A 224 -1.17 0.53 10.34
C TYR A 224 -1.94 -0.71 10.85
N TYR A 225 -1.86 -1.84 10.15
CA TYR A 225 -2.38 -3.10 10.68
C TYR A 225 -1.53 -3.59 11.86
N GLU A 226 -0.19 -3.49 11.72
CA GLU A 226 0.75 -3.78 12.80
C GLU A 226 0.53 -2.88 14.03
N MET A 227 0.22 -1.59 13.82
CA MET A 227 -0.19 -0.66 14.86
C MET A 227 -1.45 -1.15 15.59
N ILE A 228 -2.54 -1.45 14.87
CA ILE A 228 -3.78 -1.95 15.49
C ILE A 228 -3.48 -3.19 16.35
N ARG A 229 -2.69 -4.13 15.83
CA ARG A 229 -2.31 -5.34 16.57
C ARG A 229 -1.55 -4.99 17.84
N ALA A 230 -0.55 -4.11 17.76
CA ALA A 230 0.24 -3.72 18.92
C ALA A 230 -0.63 -3.04 20.01
N LEU A 231 -1.53 -2.13 19.62
CA LEU A 231 -2.45 -1.47 20.54
C LEU A 231 -3.41 -2.48 21.22
N VAL A 232 -3.91 -3.45 20.46
CA VAL A 232 -4.81 -4.51 20.97
C VAL A 232 -4.08 -5.48 21.91
N GLU A 233 -2.89 -5.96 21.52
CA GLU A 233 -2.11 -6.93 22.28
C GLU A 233 -1.57 -6.34 23.58
N THR A 234 -1.08 -5.11 23.54
CA THR A 234 -0.51 -4.44 24.72
C THR A 234 -1.58 -3.81 25.61
N GLY A 235 -2.73 -3.44 25.04
CA GLY A 235 -3.74 -2.65 25.76
C GLY A 235 -3.25 -1.26 26.18
N LEU A 236 -2.17 -0.77 25.55
CA LEU A 236 -1.58 0.55 25.81
C LEU A 236 -1.52 1.38 24.53
N THR A 237 -1.69 2.68 24.67
CA THR A 237 -1.58 3.65 23.58
C THR A 237 -1.07 4.99 24.11
N PHE A 238 -0.75 5.89 23.18
CA PHE A 238 -0.37 7.28 23.43
C PHE A 238 -1.46 8.20 22.84
N SER A 239 -1.28 9.51 22.86
CA SER A 239 -2.20 10.45 22.21
C SER A 239 -1.55 11.13 21.01
N SER A 240 -2.28 11.20 19.88
CA SER A 240 -1.86 11.92 18.68
C SER A 240 -3.08 12.40 17.89
N GLU A 241 -3.04 13.64 17.42
CA GLU A 241 -4.03 14.24 16.51
C GLU A 241 -3.59 14.15 15.04
N GLU A 242 -2.58 13.32 14.74
CA GLU A 242 -2.14 13.07 13.37
C GLU A 242 -3.26 12.47 12.53
N ASP A 243 -3.33 12.91 11.27
CA ASP A 243 -4.25 12.38 10.29
C ASP A 243 -3.74 11.04 9.76
N PHE A 244 -4.65 10.06 9.70
CA PHE A 244 -4.41 8.73 9.17
C PHE A 244 -5.25 8.54 7.93
N ASP A 245 -4.55 8.40 6.80
CA ASP A 245 -5.22 8.00 5.57
C ASP A 245 -5.66 6.53 5.65
N ILE A 246 -6.92 6.29 5.30
CA ILE A 246 -7.50 4.96 5.13
C ILE A 246 -8.16 4.94 3.77
N THR A 247 -7.47 4.36 2.80
CA THR A 247 -7.96 4.26 1.42
C THR A 247 -8.31 2.80 1.09
N PRO A 248 -9.60 2.45 0.94
CA PRO A 248 -9.99 1.07 0.63
C PRO A 248 -9.47 0.59 -0.73
N VAL A 249 -8.88 -0.62 -0.77
CA VAL A 249 -8.27 -1.17 -1.99
C VAL A 249 -9.24 -1.30 -3.16
N ASP A 250 -10.53 -1.50 -2.91
CA ASP A 250 -11.52 -1.63 -3.97
C ASP A 250 -11.85 -0.30 -4.64
N PHE A 251 -11.86 0.81 -3.88
CA PHE A 251 -11.92 2.14 -4.49
C PHE A 251 -10.71 2.37 -5.39
N VAL A 252 -9.49 2.10 -4.90
CA VAL A 252 -8.26 2.30 -5.67
C VAL A 252 -8.24 1.44 -6.94
N ALA A 253 -8.59 0.15 -6.83
CA ALA A 253 -8.63 -0.79 -7.94
C ALA A 253 -9.68 -0.41 -8.99
N LYS A 254 -10.91 -0.11 -8.57
CA LYS A 254 -12.00 0.31 -9.48
C LYS A 254 -11.67 1.62 -10.19
N ALA A 255 -11.16 2.63 -9.47
CA ALA A 255 -10.77 3.91 -10.05
C ALA A 255 -9.61 3.75 -11.05
N SER A 256 -8.61 2.93 -10.70
CA SER A 256 -7.47 2.64 -11.58
C SER A 256 -7.91 1.93 -12.86
N LEU A 257 -8.73 0.88 -12.73
CA LEU A 257 -9.27 0.14 -13.88
C LEU A 257 -10.15 1.05 -14.74
N HIS A 258 -11.04 1.84 -14.13
CA HIS A 258 -11.87 2.80 -14.86
C HIS A 258 -11.01 3.79 -15.66
N ALA A 259 -9.96 4.36 -15.06
CA ALA A 259 -9.09 5.32 -15.71
C ALA A 259 -8.37 4.74 -16.94
N ILE A 260 -7.80 3.53 -16.82
CA ILE A 260 -7.03 2.91 -17.92
C ILE A 260 -7.92 2.39 -19.05
N LEU A 261 -9.14 1.92 -18.74
CA LEU A 261 -10.11 1.53 -19.77
C LEU A 261 -10.62 2.74 -20.55
N ASN A 262 -10.70 3.91 -19.90
CA ASN A 262 -11.14 5.19 -20.49
C ASN A 262 -9.98 6.13 -20.82
N ILE A 263 -8.83 5.57 -21.23
CA ILE A 263 -7.58 6.32 -21.45
C ILE A 263 -7.72 7.61 -22.28
N GLU A 264 -8.67 7.73 -23.21
CA GLU A 264 -8.88 8.97 -23.97
C GLU A 264 -9.23 10.17 -23.06
N LYS A 265 -9.92 9.94 -21.94
CA LYS A 265 -10.25 10.97 -20.93
C LYS A 265 -9.12 11.18 -19.91
N PHE A 266 -8.34 10.14 -19.63
CA PHE A 266 -7.36 10.11 -18.52
C PHE A 266 -5.91 10.24 -18.96
N HIS A 267 -5.62 10.28 -20.27
CA HIS A 267 -4.26 10.39 -20.77
C HIS A 267 -3.57 11.65 -20.24
N GLY A 268 -2.37 11.47 -19.68
CA GLY A 268 -1.55 12.55 -19.14
C GLY A 268 -2.07 13.10 -17.81
N LYS A 269 -2.98 12.37 -17.15
CA LYS A 269 -3.53 12.75 -15.84
C LYS A 269 -2.88 11.93 -14.74
N THR A 270 -2.70 12.61 -13.60
CA THR A 270 -2.34 11.99 -12.33
C THR A 270 -3.55 12.11 -11.40
N LEU A 271 -3.83 11.05 -10.65
CA LEU A 271 -4.95 11.00 -9.72
C LEU A 271 -4.44 10.71 -8.32
N HIS A 272 -4.78 11.55 -7.37
CA HIS A 272 -4.66 11.27 -5.95
C HIS A 272 -5.83 10.39 -5.52
N LEU A 273 -5.57 9.10 -5.29
CA LEU A 273 -6.57 8.12 -4.84
C LEU A 273 -6.41 7.91 -3.34
N LEU A 274 -6.86 8.89 -2.57
CA LEU A 274 -6.79 8.92 -1.11
C LEU A 274 -8.11 9.31 -0.48
N ASN A 275 -8.26 9.12 0.82
CA ASN A 275 -9.47 9.54 1.51
C ASN A 275 -9.49 11.07 1.66
N PRO A 276 -10.48 11.78 1.10
CA PRO A 276 -10.54 13.24 1.22
C PRO A 276 -10.84 13.72 2.66
N LYS A 277 -11.25 12.80 3.54
CA LYS A 277 -11.51 13.07 4.96
C LYS A 277 -10.77 12.00 5.79
N PRO A 278 -9.48 12.22 6.10
CA PRO A 278 -8.74 11.32 6.97
C PRO A 278 -9.36 11.29 8.38
N ILE A 279 -9.01 10.25 9.12
CA ILE A 279 -9.39 10.05 10.53
C ILE A 279 -8.18 10.29 11.41
N THR A 280 -8.32 10.77 12.63
CA THR A 280 -7.15 10.93 13.51
C THR A 280 -6.75 9.63 14.19
N PHE A 281 -5.50 9.53 14.65
CA PHE A 281 -5.06 8.42 15.50
C PHE A 281 -5.95 8.23 16.73
N ASN A 282 -6.28 9.32 17.42
CA ASN A 282 -7.15 9.31 18.60
C ASN A 282 -8.57 8.78 18.26
N GLU A 283 -9.10 9.07 17.07
CA GLU A 283 -10.38 8.53 16.60
C GLU A 283 -10.31 7.03 16.27
N ILE A 284 -9.19 6.54 15.75
CA ILE A 284 -8.94 5.09 15.57
C ILE A 284 -8.91 4.38 16.93
N VAL A 285 -8.19 4.92 17.90
CA VAL A 285 -8.12 4.38 19.28
C VAL A 285 -9.51 4.39 19.92
N THR A 286 -10.26 5.47 19.75
CA THR A 286 -11.65 5.56 20.22
C THR A 286 -12.51 4.46 19.60
N SER A 287 -12.38 4.23 18.29
CA SER A 287 -13.10 3.17 17.60
C SER A 287 -12.73 1.78 18.11
N LEU A 288 -11.46 1.50 18.44
CA LEU A 288 -11.03 0.23 19.05
C LEU A 288 -11.68 0.01 20.42
N ARG A 289 -11.75 1.06 21.25
CA ARG A 289 -12.42 1.02 22.56
C ARG A 289 -13.91 0.75 22.40
N GLU A 290 -14.57 1.45 21.49
CA GLU A 290 -15.98 1.25 21.19
C GLU A 290 -16.28 -0.12 20.59
N PHE A 291 -15.31 -0.73 19.89
CA PHE A 291 -15.40 -2.10 19.38
C PHE A 291 -15.32 -3.14 20.50
N GLY A 292 -14.74 -2.78 21.65
CA GLY A 292 -14.71 -3.58 22.87
C GLY A 292 -13.31 -3.86 23.44
N TYR A 293 -12.25 -3.34 22.82
CA TYR A 293 -10.89 -3.54 23.33
C TYR A 293 -10.58 -2.63 24.52
N ARG A 294 -9.89 -3.18 25.52
CA ARG A 294 -9.39 -2.44 26.69
C ARG A 294 -8.04 -1.84 26.33
N ILE A 295 -8.02 -0.54 26.06
CA ILE A 295 -6.80 0.20 25.68
C ILE A 295 -6.70 1.46 26.54
N GLU A 296 -5.65 1.54 27.35
CA GLU A 296 -5.34 2.69 28.21
C GLU A 296 -4.40 3.66 27.49
N THR A 297 -4.73 4.95 27.51
CA THR A 297 -3.81 6.00 27.05
C THR A 297 -2.88 6.35 28.21
N ILE A 298 -1.58 6.26 27.97
CA ILE A 298 -0.55 6.72 28.90
C ILE A 298 0.15 7.95 28.34
N ASP A 299 1.00 8.56 29.16
CA ASP A 299 1.82 9.70 28.75
C ASP A 299 2.72 9.34 27.54
N ASN A 300 2.81 10.27 26.58
CA ASN A 300 3.53 10.04 25.33
C ASN A 300 5.02 9.78 25.56
N ASP A 301 5.66 10.53 26.48
CA ASP A 301 7.09 10.37 26.76
C ASP A 301 7.35 9.01 27.42
N ILE A 302 6.49 8.61 28.36
CA ILE A 302 6.56 7.28 28.99
C ILE A 302 6.39 6.17 27.95
N TYR A 303 5.41 6.30 27.04
CA TYR A 303 5.19 5.31 25.99
C TYR A 303 6.43 5.17 25.11
N MET A 304 6.94 6.29 24.59
CA MET A 304 8.07 6.28 23.67
C MET A 304 9.38 5.85 24.33
N GLU A 305 9.67 6.31 25.55
CA GLU A 305 10.82 5.88 26.34
C GLU A 305 10.74 4.37 26.62
N SER A 306 9.54 3.83 26.89
CA SER A 306 9.37 2.40 27.13
C SER A 306 9.73 1.54 25.90
N LEU A 307 9.47 2.06 24.70
CA LEU A 307 9.88 1.40 23.46
C LEU A 307 11.38 1.52 23.23
N ALA A 308 11.96 2.71 23.42
CA ALA A 308 13.39 2.96 23.24
C ALA A 308 14.26 2.12 24.20
N LEU A 309 13.82 1.95 25.45
CA LEU A 309 14.51 1.18 26.49
C LEU A 309 14.10 -0.31 26.52
N ASN A 310 13.25 -0.77 25.60
CA ASN A 310 12.73 -2.14 25.54
C ASN A 310 12.08 -2.62 26.87
N CYS A 311 11.42 -1.72 27.58
CA CYS A 311 10.89 -1.97 28.92
C CYS A 311 9.35 -2.10 28.97
N LEU A 312 8.72 -2.24 27.80
CA LEU A 312 7.34 -2.69 27.65
C LEU A 312 7.29 -4.23 27.69
N TYR A 313 6.53 -4.80 28.62
CA TYR A 313 6.44 -6.26 28.84
C TYR A 313 5.01 -6.77 28.64
N LEU A 314 4.87 -7.88 27.91
CA LEU A 314 3.63 -8.63 27.79
C LEU A 314 3.86 -10.06 28.28
N ASN A 315 3.06 -10.54 29.24
CA ASN A 315 3.22 -11.87 29.84
C ASN A 315 4.64 -12.15 30.37
N GLY A 316 5.27 -11.13 30.97
CA GLY A 316 6.61 -11.24 31.56
C GLY A 316 7.77 -11.25 30.55
N GLN A 317 7.51 -11.06 29.26
CA GLN A 317 8.53 -10.96 28.20
C GLN A 317 8.52 -9.57 27.58
N SER A 318 9.68 -9.06 27.17
CA SER A 318 9.76 -7.78 26.45
C SER A 318 8.96 -7.87 25.15
N TYR A 319 8.03 -6.94 24.96
CA TYR A 319 7.16 -6.88 23.81
C TYR A 319 7.83 -6.10 22.68
N ARG A 320 7.87 -6.70 21.50
CA ARG A 320 8.31 -6.04 20.27
C ARG A 320 7.46 -6.46 19.09
N SER A 321 7.17 -5.50 18.22
CA SER A 321 6.52 -5.70 16.93
C SER A 321 7.16 -4.79 15.89
N VAL A 322 6.84 -5.02 14.61
CA VAL A 322 7.31 -4.16 13.52
C VAL A 322 6.91 -2.70 13.76
N PHE A 323 5.72 -2.46 14.29
CA PHE A 323 5.24 -1.12 14.61
C PHE A 323 6.04 -0.47 15.75
N THR A 324 6.19 -1.16 16.88
CA THR A 324 6.91 -0.58 18.03
C THR A 324 8.37 -0.35 17.73
N ASP A 325 9.00 -1.23 16.95
CA ASP A 325 10.39 -1.09 16.54
C ASP A 325 10.59 0.12 15.63
N LEU A 326 9.68 0.34 14.67
CA LEU A 326 9.72 1.52 13.81
C LEU A 326 9.48 2.80 14.63
N LEU A 327 8.49 2.82 15.52
CA LEU A 327 8.19 3.97 16.36
C LEU A 327 9.37 4.34 17.29
N ALA A 328 10.08 3.35 17.83
CA ALA A 328 11.28 3.56 18.64
C ALA A 328 12.44 4.20 17.85
N LEU A 329 12.58 3.89 16.56
CA LEU A 329 13.58 4.52 15.69
C LEU A 329 13.26 6.00 15.46
N VAL A 330 11.98 6.35 15.34
CA VAL A 330 11.50 7.72 15.13
C VAL A 330 11.75 8.61 16.36
N HIS A 331 11.51 8.09 17.57
CA HIS A 331 11.62 8.86 18.81
C HIS A 331 13.04 9.41 19.08
N ASN A 332 14.09 8.79 18.55
CA ASN A 332 15.49 9.18 18.78
C ASN A 332 15.95 10.44 18.00
N GLY A 333 15.04 11.35 17.65
CA GLY A 333 15.41 12.70 17.17
C GLY A 333 14.75 13.20 15.88
N MET A 334 13.64 12.60 15.42
CA MET A 334 12.90 13.11 14.25
C MET A 334 11.43 13.38 14.59
N GLU A 335 10.98 14.62 14.40
CA GLU A 335 9.55 14.97 14.44
C GLU A 335 8.91 14.47 13.12
N LEU A 336 8.45 13.20 13.11
CA LEU A 336 7.89 12.53 11.91
C LEU A 336 6.36 12.59 11.83
N THR A 337 5.77 13.67 12.33
CA THR A 337 4.34 13.94 12.18
C THR A 337 4.05 14.25 10.72
N GLU A 338 3.30 13.36 10.05
CA GLU A 338 2.82 13.61 8.68
C GLU A 338 1.90 14.85 8.69
N LYS A 339 2.32 15.90 7.98
CA LYS A 339 1.62 17.20 7.88
C LYS A 339 1.16 17.50 6.46
N ALA A 340 1.68 16.79 5.47
CA ALA A 340 1.28 16.97 4.08
C ALA A 340 -0.21 16.67 3.88
N LYS A 341 -0.85 17.50 3.06
CA LYS A 341 -2.20 17.29 2.54
C LYS A 341 -2.14 17.06 1.04
N TYR A 342 -3.19 16.48 0.51
CA TYR A 342 -3.25 16.13 -0.91
C TYR A 342 -4.56 16.62 -1.51
N ALA A 343 -4.44 17.43 -2.54
CA ALA A 343 -5.56 17.89 -3.34
C ALA A 343 -6.18 16.71 -4.09
N THR A 344 -7.51 16.70 -4.26
CA THR A 344 -8.25 15.59 -4.91
C THR A 344 -9.31 16.09 -5.88
N GLU A 345 -9.30 17.39 -6.20
CA GLU A 345 -10.30 18.06 -7.03
C GLU A 345 -10.29 17.50 -8.46
N THR A 346 -9.10 17.28 -9.03
CA THR A 346 -8.96 16.72 -10.38
C THR A 346 -9.44 15.27 -10.39
N THR A 347 -9.06 14.49 -9.37
CA THR A 347 -9.56 13.11 -9.20
C THR A 347 -11.08 13.10 -9.13
N ALA A 348 -11.68 13.92 -8.27
CA ALA A 348 -13.12 13.99 -8.05
C ALA A 348 -13.88 14.39 -9.32
N GLU A 349 -13.36 15.38 -10.07
CA GLU A 349 -13.95 15.80 -11.34
C GLU A 349 -13.92 14.67 -12.38
N LEU A 350 -12.76 14.02 -12.56
CA LEU A 350 -12.59 12.97 -13.57
C LEU A 350 -13.45 11.74 -13.29
N LEU A 351 -13.61 11.37 -12.01
CA LEU A 351 -14.38 10.21 -11.57
C LEU A 351 -15.87 10.50 -11.35
N ARG A 352 -16.32 11.77 -11.35
CA ARG A 352 -17.70 12.16 -11.03
C ARG A 352 -18.77 11.34 -11.76
N GLU A 353 -18.60 11.11 -13.06
CA GLU A 353 -19.58 10.40 -13.91
C GLU A 353 -19.59 8.88 -13.69
N SER A 354 -18.52 8.32 -13.12
CA SER A 354 -18.40 6.89 -12.83
C SER A 354 -19.12 6.47 -11.54
N GLY A 355 -19.48 7.43 -10.67
CA GLY A 355 -20.00 7.15 -9.33
C GLY A 355 -18.97 6.58 -8.35
N LEU A 356 -17.71 6.43 -8.75
CA LEU A 356 -16.64 5.95 -7.89
C LEU A 356 -16.25 7.05 -6.89
N GLN A 357 -16.48 6.78 -5.61
CA GLN A 357 -16.14 7.66 -4.50
C GLN A 357 -15.41 6.84 -3.44
N CYS A 358 -14.43 7.45 -2.78
CA CYS A 358 -13.75 6.83 -1.65
C CYS A 358 -14.75 6.74 -0.47
N PRO A 359 -14.99 5.54 0.09
CA PRO A 359 -15.78 5.41 1.32
C PRO A 359 -15.20 6.27 2.46
N PRO A 360 -16.03 6.92 3.28
CA PRO A 360 -15.52 7.72 4.39
C PRO A 360 -14.82 6.84 5.43
N SER A 361 -13.76 7.37 6.05
CA SER A 361 -13.06 6.76 7.19
C SER A 361 -13.89 6.81 8.47
N ASP A 362 -15.09 6.22 8.45
CA ASP A 362 -16.00 6.22 9.59
C ASP A 362 -15.89 4.95 10.44
N LYS A 363 -16.61 4.95 11.56
CA LYS A 363 -16.70 3.81 12.49
C LYS A 363 -17.15 2.52 11.80
N LYS A 364 -18.06 2.61 10.81
CA LYS A 364 -18.57 1.44 10.10
C LYS A 364 -17.45 0.79 9.28
N LEU A 365 -16.65 1.58 8.59
CA LEU A 365 -15.50 1.11 7.83
C LEU A 365 -14.42 0.51 8.75
N LEU A 366 -14.08 1.17 9.85
CA LEU A 366 -13.13 0.65 10.83
C LEU A 366 -13.61 -0.67 11.46
N PHE A 367 -14.87 -0.77 11.82
CA PHE A 367 -15.45 -2.00 12.39
C PHE A 367 -15.45 -3.13 11.36
N CYS A 368 -15.64 -2.83 10.08
CA CYS A 368 -15.48 -3.80 9.00
C CYS A 368 -14.06 -4.39 8.99
N TYR A 369 -13.03 -3.53 9.10
CA TYR A 369 -11.65 -3.97 9.19
C TYR A 369 -11.36 -4.77 10.46
N PHE A 370 -11.78 -4.31 11.64
CA PHE A 370 -11.53 -5.03 12.90
C PHE A 370 -12.18 -6.43 12.88
N ASN A 371 -13.41 -6.55 12.36
CA ASN A 371 -14.04 -7.86 12.16
C ASN A 371 -13.20 -8.77 11.26
N TYR A 372 -12.68 -8.26 10.14
CA TYR A 372 -11.82 -9.04 9.26
C TYR A 372 -10.49 -9.45 9.93
N LEU A 373 -9.88 -8.56 10.71
CA LEU A 373 -8.65 -8.87 11.47
C LEU A 373 -8.87 -10.02 12.47
N ILE A 374 -10.06 -10.08 13.08
CA ILE A 374 -10.46 -11.21 13.94
C ILE A 374 -10.71 -12.46 13.11
N GLU A 375 -11.48 -12.36 12.02
CA GLU A 375 -11.81 -13.48 11.11
C GLU A 375 -10.54 -14.18 10.62
N CYS A 376 -9.50 -13.42 10.25
CA CYS A 376 -8.25 -13.98 9.78
C CYS A 376 -7.27 -14.37 10.89
N GLY A 377 -7.61 -14.12 12.17
CA GLY A 377 -6.78 -14.43 13.33
C GLY A 377 -5.56 -13.52 13.47
N PHE A 378 -5.62 -12.30 12.94
CA PHE A 378 -4.53 -11.32 13.05
C PHE A 378 -4.55 -10.58 14.40
N ILE A 379 -5.73 -10.41 14.99
CA ILE A 379 -5.94 -9.94 16.37
C ILE A 379 -6.96 -10.85 17.08
N PRO A 380 -6.92 -10.97 18.42
CA PRO A 380 -7.92 -11.74 19.16
C PRO A 380 -9.28 -11.01 19.17
N PRO A 381 -10.42 -11.72 19.30
CA PRO A 381 -11.69 -11.06 19.58
C PRO A 381 -11.63 -10.36 20.95
N PRO A 382 -12.39 -9.26 21.18
CA PRO A 382 -12.28 -8.47 22.42
C PRO A 382 -12.42 -9.26 23.71
N GLN A 383 -13.27 -10.29 23.74
CA GLN A 383 -13.49 -11.15 24.90
C GLN A 383 -12.28 -12.03 25.24
N GLN A 384 -11.36 -12.21 24.29
CA GLN A 384 -10.12 -12.99 24.42
C GLN A 384 -8.88 -12.09 24.45
N GLN A 385 -9.03 -10.76 24.55
CA GLN A 385 -7.89 -9.89 24.76
C GLN A 385 -7.17 -10.29 26.07
N GLY A 386 -5.85 -10.44 25.98
CA GLY A 386 -4.99 -10.80 27.11
C GLY A 386 -4.94 -9.73 28.20
N GLU A 387 -4.07 -9.97 29.18
CA GLU A 387 -3.72 -8.96 30.19
C GLU A 387 -2.97 -7.80 29.55
N LYS A 388 -3.17 -6.61 30.13
CA LYS A 388 -2.49 -5.38 29.71
C LYS A 388 -0.99 -5.52 29.91
N ALA A 389 -0.20 -4.96 28.99
CA ALA A 389 1.23 -4.88 29.13
C ALA A 389 1.64 -4.03 30.34
N GLU A 390 2.81 -4.33 30.89
CA GLU A 390 3.44 -3.62 32.00
C GLU A 390 4.64 -2.83 31.48
N ILE A 391 4.77 -1.57 31.88
CA ILE A 391 5.99 -0.80 31.65
C ILE A 391 6.85 -0.90 32.92
N LYS A 392 8.05 -1.45 32.76
CA LYS A 392 9.05 -1.57 33.83
C LYS A 392 10.21 -0.65 33.50
N LEU A 393 9.97 0.67 33.57
CA LEU A 393 11.05 1.64 33.58
C LEU A 393 11.98 1.21 34.69
N LEU A 394 13.16 0.70 34.33
CA LEU A 394 14.17 0.36 35.31
C LEU A 394 14.31 1.61 36.19
N SER A 395 14.36 1.42 37.51
CA SER A 395 14.99 2.38 38.42
C SER A 395 16.50 2.49 38.11
N ALA A 396 16.90 2.49 36.83
CA ALA A 396 18.25 2.38 36.31
C ALA A 396 19.09 3.61 36.60
N MET A 397 18.49 4.75 36.96
CA MET A 397 19.27 5.83 37.55
C MET A 397 19.39 5.66 39.07
N GLY A 398 18.33 5.28 39.78
CA GLY A 398 18.37 5.11 41.23
C GLY A 398 19.31 4.00 41.69
N GLY A 399 19.17 2.80 41.14
CA GLY A 399 19.98 1.63 41.51
C GLY A 399 21.41 1.67 40.97
N PHE A 400 21.64 2.30 39.80
CA PHE A 400 23.00 2.47 39.27
C PHE A 400 23.75 3.58 40.02
N LEU A 401 23.08 4.68 40.40
CA LEU A 401 23.68 5.70 41.26
C LEU A 401 23.91 5.17 42.68
N GLU A 402 22.95 4.46 43.27
CA GLU A 402 23.16 3.79 44.56
C GLU A 402 24.36 2.83 44.50
N GLN A 403 24.48 1.98 43.47
CA GLN A 403 25.65 1.12 43.29
C GLN A 403 26.96 1.85 43.01
N LEU A 404 26.92 3.07 42.45
CA LEU A 404 28.10 3.91 42.22
C LEU A 404 28.57 4.62 43.50
N PHE A 405 27.65 4.90 44.44
CA PHE A 405 27.95 5.61 45.68
C PHE A 405 28.07 4.69 46.91
N ASP A 406 27.57 3.45 46.85
CA ASP A 406 27.76 2.40 47.88
C ASP A 406 29.01 1.52 47.65
N ALA A 407 29.85 1.85 46.66
CA ALA A 407 31.06 1.09 46.36
C ALA A 407 32.22 1.28 47.37
N ASP A 408 32.05 2.11 48.41
CA ASP A 408 33.05 2.31 49.48
C ASP A 408 32.38 2.58 50.87
N LEU A 409 31.59 1.62 51.37
CA LEU A 409 31.21 1.54 52.79
C LEU A 409 31.39 0.12 53.37
#